data_AF-A0A2W6DD46-F1
#
_entry.id   AF-A0A2W6DD46-F1
#
_cell.length_a   1.000
_cell.length_b   1.000
_cell.length_c   1.000
_cell.angle_alpha   90.00
_cell.angle_beta   90.00
_cell.angle_gamma   90.00
#
_symmetry.space_group_name_H-M   'P 1'
#
loop_
_entity.id
_entity.type
_entity.pdbx_description
1 polymer ?
#
loop_
_entity_poly.entity_id
_entity_poly.type
_entity_poly.pdbx_seq_one_letter_code
_entity_poly.pdbx_strand_id
1 'polypeptide(L)'
;MPSSSRLDGRISRIVQSLTLARERLVTPEFGSIEQYLGQHTPAYDAALSDVQGGSYQPKRDASGWVDFCVRAHLDQARQRLPQIEEARARWSFLETLVEARSWPERFVVALEQSLIGGSDRRSYGEEADVSPATASADLRRLLDSGLVTQRGRGRNIRYHASDQLRDDRSGQIATEEAGQVAGSSSISTGNAR
;
A
#
# COMPACT_ATOMS: atom_id res chain seq x y z
N MET A 1 27.66 -31.37 22.72
CA MET A 1 26.22 -31.37 22.41
C MET A 1 25.81 -29.97 21.92
N PRO A 2 25.76 -29.70 20.61
CA PRO A 2 25.27 -28.42 20.11
C PRO A 2 23.79 -28.51 19.72
N SER A 3 23.05 -27.48 20.11
CA SER A 3 21.60 -27.27 19.95
C SER A 3 21.15 -27.16 18.50
N SER A 4 20.28 -28.07 18.06
CA SER A 4 19.63 -28.06 16.73
C SER A 4 18.18 -27.55 16.80
N SER A 5 17.94 -26.36 17.35
CA SER A 5 16.58 -25.78 17.47
C SER A 5 16.34 -24.52 16.64
N ARG A 6 17.34 -24.05 15.89
CA ARG A 6 17.23 -22.81 15.08
C ARG A 6 16.86 -23.08 13.61
N LEU A 7 16.76 -24.36 13.21
CA LEU A 7 16.55 -24.80 11.82
C LEU A 7 15.07 -25.03 11.45
N ASP A 8 14.16 -25.28 12.41
CA ASP A 8 12.75 -25.64 12.10
C ASP A 8 11.86 -24.46 11.69
N GLY A 9 12.00 -23.29 12.32
CA GLY A 9 11.15 -22.12 12.01
C GLY A 9 11.44 -21.47 10.65
N ARG A 10 12.63 -21.72 10.08
CA ARG A 10 13.03 -21.18 8.76
C ARG A 10 12.59 -22.12 7.64
N ILE A 11 12.68 -23.44 7.84
CA ILE A 11 12.15 -24.44 6.90
C ILE A 11 10.63 -24.33 6.80
N SER A 12 9.91 -24.16 7.92
CA SER A 12 8.47 -23.93 7.89
C SER A 12 8.09 -22.66 7.13
N ARG A 13 8.87 -21.58 7.26
CA ARG A 13 8.68 -20.34 6.50
C ARG A 13 8.95 -20.53 5.01
N ILE A 14 10.03 -21.23 4.65
CA ILE A 14 10.36 -21.54 3.27
C ILE A 14 9.26 -22.41 2.64
N VAL A 15 8.75 -23.41 3.36
CA VAL A 15 7.67 -24.29 2.89
C VAL A 15 6.33 -23.55 2.79
N GLN A 16 6.01 -22.67 3.74
CA GLN A 16 4.82 -21.82 3.70
C GLN A 16 4.88 -20.83 2.52
N SER A 17 6.01 -20.14 2.34
CA SER A 17 6.22 -19.24 1.21
C SER A 17 6.21 -19.98 -0.13
N LEU A 18 6.76 -21.20 -0.20
CA LEU A 18 6.69 -22.04 -1.40
C LEU A 18 5.28 -22.54 -1.69
N THR A 19 4.48 -22.83 -0.66
CA THR A 19 3.08 -23.27 -0.81
C THR A 19 2.18 -22.12 -1.29
N LEU A 20 2.36 -20.92 -0.72
CA LEU A 20 1.66 -19.70 -1.17
C LEU A 20 2.09 -19.26 -2.57
N ALA A 21 3.36 -19.42 -2.93
CA ALA A 21 3.86 -19.17 -4.28
C ALA A 21 3.34 -20.20 -5.30
N ARG A 22 3.13 -21.45 -4.89
CA ARG A 22 2.60 -22.52 -5.74
C ARG A 22 1.13 -22.31 -6.13
N GLU A 23 0.37 -21.57 -5.32
CA GLU A 23 -1.04 -21.24 -5.62
C GLU A 23 -1.24 -19.93 -6.41
N ARG A 24 -0.17 -19.28 -6.89
CA ARG A 24 -0.21 -17.99 -7.64
C ARG A 24 -0.91 -16.84 -6.91
N LEU A 25 -0.96 -16.85 -5.58
CA LEU A 25 -1.82 -15.90 -4.84
C LEU A 25 -1.15 -14.65 -4.28
N VAL A 26 0.17 -14.43 -4.42
CA VAL A 26 0.80 -13.37 -3.60
C VAL A 26 2.03 -12.71 -4.24
N THR A 27 1.94 -11.39 -4.45
CA THR A 27 3.05 -10.46 -4.66
C THR A 27 3.91 -10.38 -3.37
N PRO A 28 5.26 -10.26 -3.44
CA PRO A 28 6.16 -10.40 -2.27
C PRO A 28 5.82 -9.52 -1.05
N GLU A 29 5.15 -8.39 -1.27
CA GLU A 29 4.70 -7.42 -0.27
C GLU A 29 3.60 -7.96 0.65
N PHE A 30 2.88 -8.98 0.20
CA PHE A 30 1.79 -9.64 0.93
C PHE A 30 2.20 -11.01 1.50
N GLY A 31 3.43 -11.46 1.22
CA GLY A 31 3.93 -12.78 1.64
C GLY A 31 4.52 -12.83 3.05
N SER A 32 4.67 -11.70 3.75
CA SER A 32 5.36 -11.63 5.05
C SER A 32 4.48 -11.02 6.15
N ILE A 33 4.21 -11.82 7.19
CA ILE A 33 3.50 -11.43 8.43
C ILE A 33 4.44 -10.89 9.52
N GLU A 34 5.75 -10.80 9.25
CA GLU A 34 6.78 -10.47 10.25
C GLU A 34 6.56 -9.10 10.91
N GLN A 35 6.00 -8.13 10.19
CA GLN A 35 5.66 -6.82 10.75
C GLN A 35 4.50 -6.89 11.76
N TYR A 36 3.52 -7.76 11.53
CA TYR A 36 2.41 -8.02 12.46
C TYR A 36 2.88 -8.82 13.68
N LEU A 37 3.73 -9.84 13.46
CA LEU A 37 4.33 -10.62 14.54
C LEU A 37 5.20 -9.76 15.47
N GLY A 38 5.94 -8.79 14.91
CA GLY A 38 6.72 -7.83 15.68
C GLY A 38 5.87 -6.85 16.51
N GLN A 39 4.62 -6.59 16.13
CA GLN A 39 3.69 -5.71 16.85
C GLN A 39 2.81 -6.48 17.85
N HIS A 40 2.64 -7.79 17.67
CA HIS A 40 1.81 -8.67 18.50
C HIS A 40 2.61 -9.81 19.15
N THR A 41 3.82 -9.49 19.63
CA THR A 41 4.77 -10.45 20.23
C THR A 41 4.16 -11.30 21.36
N PRO A 42 3.35 -10.77 22.30
CA PRO A 42 2.76 -11.59 23.37
C PRO A 42 1.75 -12.62 22.86
N ALA A 43 0.98 -12.31 21.82
CA ALA A 43 0.00 -13.23 21.22
C ALA A 43 0.68 -14.31 20.37
N TYR A 44 1.78 -13.94 19.71
CA TYR A 44 2.66 -14.87 19.00
C TYR A 44 3.33 -15.86 19.96
N ASP A 45 3.88 -15.39 21.08
CA ASP A 45 4.53 -16.24 22.08
C ASP A 45 3.54 -17.19 22.75
N ALA A 46 2.32 -16.74 23.03
CA ALA A 46 1.25 -17.58 23.59
C ALA A 46 0.82 -18.67 22.60
N ALA A 47 0.54 -18.33 21.34
CA ALA A 47 0.16 -19.30 20.32
C ALA A 47 1.29 -20.31 20.03
N LEU A 48 2.55 -19.89 20.09
CA LEU A 48 3.70 -20.75 19.90
C LEU A 48 3.94 -21.68 21.10
N SER A 49 3.74 -21.21 22.33
CA SER A 49 3.93 -21.98 23.56
C SER A 49 2.94 -23.14 23.68
N ASP A 50 1.71 -23.00 23.18
CA ASP A 50 0.72 -24.10 23.19
C ASP A 50 1.13 -25.25 22.26
N VAL A 51 1.85 -24.92 21.19
CA VAL A 51 2.23 -25.86 20.12
C VAL A 51 3.64 -26.44 20.34
N GLN A 52 4.58 -25.67 20.88
CA GLN A 52 5.94 -26.11 21.13
C GLN A 52 6.10 -26.75 22.52
N GLY A 53 5.73 -28.02 22.63
CA GLY A 53 5.99 -28.85 23.82
C GLY A 53 7.46 -29.25 24.04
N GLY A 54 8.42 -28.39 23.68
CA GLY A 54 9.87 -28.64 23.83
C GLY A 54 10.49 -29.74 22.94
N SER A 55 9.68 -30.52 22.23
CA SER A 55 10.10 -31.54 21.25
C SER A 55 9.03 -31.76 20.17
N TYR A 56 9.44 -32.24 18.99
CA TYR A 56 8.52 -32.51 17.87
C TYR A 56 7.55 -33.66 18.22
N GLN A 57 6.25 -33.40 18.15
CA GLN A 57 5.18 -34.37 18.45
C GLN A 57 4.13 -34.37 17.34
N PRO A 58 4.11 -35.36 16.43
CA PRO A 58 3.25 -35.36 15.25
C PRO A 58 1.74 -35.54 15.51
N LYS A 59 1.34 -35.85 16.75
CA LYS A 59 -0.06 -36.00 17.17
C LYS A 59 -0.63 -34.76 17.88
N ARG A 60 0.18 -33.70 18.06
CA ARG A 60 -0.21 -32.51 18.81
C ARG A 60 -1.11 -31.63 17.96
N ASP A 61 -2.13 -31.05 18.58
CA ASP A 61 -3.09 -30.18 17.91
C ASP A 61 -2.42 -28.85 17.52
N ALA A 62 -2.35 -28.59 16.21
CA ALA A 62 -1.81 -27.36 15.65
C ALA A 62 -2.92 -26.36 15.27
N SER A 63 -4.19 -26.68 15.54
CA SER A 63 -5.34 -25.87 15.10
C SER A 63 -5.27 -24.45 15.65
N GLY A 64 -4.85 -24.26 16.90
CA GLY A 64 -4.67 -22.92 17.49
C GLY A 64 -3.59 -22.08 16.80
N TRP A 65 -2.53 -22.71 16.29
CA TRP A 65 -1.49 -22.04 15.50
C TRP A 65 -1.99 -21.66 14.11
N VAL A 66 -2.72 -22.57 13.45
CA VAL A 66 -3.30 -22.33 12.13
C VAL A 66 -4.33 -21.20 12.20
N ASP A 67 -5.22 -21.21 13.20
CA ASP A 67 -6.19 -20.14 13.44
C ASP A 67 -5.51 -18.79 13.67
N PHE A 68 -4.43 -18.77 14.45
CA PHE A 68 -3.63 -17.56 14.67
C PHE A 68 -3.03 -17.04 13.36
N CYS A 69 -2.40 -17.90 12.56
CA CYS A 69 -1.82 -17.52 11.27
C CYS A 69 -2.88 -16.98 10.30
N VAL A 70 -4.04 -17.62 10.20
CA VAL A 70 -5.14 -17.16 9.32
C VAL A 70 -5.67 -15.81 9.78
N ARG A 71 -5.87 -15.59 11.08
CA ARG A 71 -6.28 -14.28 11.62
C ARG A 71 -5.25 -13.19 11.35
N ALA A 72 -3.97 -13.48 11.56
CA ALA A 72 -2.89 -12.53 11.26
C ALA A 72 -2.88 -12.11 9.78
N HIS A 73 -3.04 -13.05 8.85
CA HIS A 73 -3.15 -12.74 7.42
C HIS A 73 -4.41 -11.94 7.08
N LEU A 74 -5.55 -12.28 7.67
CA LEU A 74 -6.80 -11.53 7.47
C LEU A 74 -6.71 -10.11 8.01
N ASP A 75 -6.13 -9.92 9.19
CA ASP A 75 -5.97 -8.60 9.79
C ASP A 75 -4.95 -7.76 9.02
N GLN A 76 -3.85 -8.35 8.56
CA GLN A 76 -2.90 -7.67 7.67
C GLN A 76 -3.56 -7.27 6.34
N ALA A 77 -4.37 -8.14 5.74
CA ALA A 77 -5.11 -7.82 4.52
C ALA A 77 -6.10 -6.68 4.75
N ARG A 78 -6.86 -6.71 5.86
CA ARG A 78 -7.79 -5.64 6.26
C ARG A 78 -7.08 -4.32 6.54
N GLN A 79 -5.89 -4.35 7.13
CA GLN A 79 -5.10 -3.13 7.37
C GLN A 79 -4.55 -2.54 6.07
N ARG A 80 -4.24 -3.37 5.06
CA ARG A 80 -3.72 -2.94 3.76
C ARG A 80 -4.81 -2.45 2.82
N LEU A 81 -6.04 -2.95 2.96
CA LEU A 81 -7.14 -2.60 2.06
C LEU A 81 -7.41 -1.07 2.01
N PRO A 82 -7.53 -0.34 3.14
CA PRO A 82 -7.69 1.12 3.11
C PRO A 82 -6.53 1.84 2.41
N GLN A 83 -5.29 1.35 2.55
CA GLN A 83 -4.13 1.97 1.89
C GLN A 83 -4.20 1.82 0.36
N ILE A 84 -4.67 0.66 -0.12
CA ILE A 84 -4.85 0.39 -1.55
C ILE A 84 -6.02 1.22 -2.10
N GLU A 85 -7.11 1.31 -1.36
CA GLU A 85 -8.27 2.15 -1.71
C GLU A 85 -7.89 3.62 -1.77
N GLU A 86 -7.14 4.12 -0.78
CA GLU A 86 -6.62 5.49 -0.79
C GLU A 86 -5.69 5.74 -1.99
N ALA A 87 -4.83 4.77 -2.33
CA ALA A 87 -3.95 4.86 -3.49
C ALA A 87 -4.73 4.89 -4.81
N ARG A 88 -5.75 4.05 -4.95
CA ARG A 88 -6.65 4.05 -6.10
C ARG A 88 -7.40 5.38 -6.23
N ALA A 89 -7.97 5.87 -5.14
CA ALA A 89 -8.73 7.13 -5.13
C ALA A 89 -7.83 8.32 -5.53
N ARG A 90 -6.63 8.39 -4.95
CA ARG A 90 -5.64 9.42 -5.31
C ARG A 90 -5.22 9.33 -6.78
N TRP A 91 -4.98 8.13 -7.30
CA TRP A 91 -4.64 7.95 -8.71
C TRP A 91 -5.78 8.40 -9.63
N SER A 92 -7.01 8.01 -9.34
CA SER A 92 -8.19 8.38 -10.12
C SER A 92 -8.47 9.89 -10.11
N PHE A 93 -8.25 10.56 -8.97
CA PHE A 93 -8.25 12.02 -8.89
C PHE A 93 -7.24 12.63 -9.86
N LEU A 94 -6.00 12.15 -9.84
CA LEU A 94 -4.94 12.68 -10.70
C LEU A 94 -5.21 12.43 -12.18
N GLU A 95 -5.76 11.27 -12.55
CA GLU A 95 -6.19 10.98 -13.93
C GLU A 95 -7.24 12.00 -14.39
N THR A 96 -8.29 12.19 -13.60
CA THR A 96 -9.37 13.17 -13.88
C THR A 96 -8.79 14.58 -14.02
N LEU A 97 -7.86 14.94 -13.13
CA LEU A 97 -7.20 16.23 -13.10
C LEU A 97 -6.33 16.49 -14.34
N VAL A 98 -5.61 15.47 -14.82
CA VAL A 98 -4.75 15.52 -16.00
C VAL A 98 -5.60 15.55 -17.27
N GLU A 99 -6.65 14.75 -17.34
CA GLU A 99 -7.60 14.71 -18.46
C GLU A 99 -8.31 16.05 -18.62
N ALA A 100 -8.82 16.64 -17.53
CA ALA A 100 -9.49 17.94 -17.56
C ALA A 100 -8.61 19.09 -18.08
N ARG A 101 -7.28 18.93 -18.00
CA ARG A 101 -6.30 19.91 -18.51
C ARG A 101 -5.73 19.54 -19.88
N SER A 102 -6.21 18.46 -20.49
CA SER A 102 -5.68 17.89 -21.74
C SER A 102 -4.15 17.68 -21.67
N TRP A 103 -3.68 17.22 -20.51
CA TRP A 103 -2.27 16.94 -20.28
C TRP A 103 -1.94 15.48 -20.61
N PRO A 104 -0.67 15.17 -20.88
CA PRO A 104 -0.25 13.78 -21.07
C PRO A 104 -0.49 12.94 -19.82
N GLU A 105 -1.04 11.73 -19.99
CA GLU A 105 -1.35 10.79 -18.90
C GLU A 105 -0.16 10.54 -17.95
N ARG A 106 1.06 10.49 -18.50
CA ARG A 106 2.30 10.35 -17.71
C ARG A 106 2.48 11.40 -16.60
N PHE A 107 1.79 12.54 -16.66
CA PHE A 107 1.84 13.56 -15.60
C PHE A 107 1.28 13.05 -14.28
N VAL A 108 0.39 12.05 -14.31
CA VAL A 108 -0.14 11.37 -13.11
C VAL A 108 1.02 10.85 -12.26
N VAL A 109 2.05 10.24 -12.86
CA VAL A 109 3.21 9.70 -12.16
C VAL A 109 3.97 10.80 -11.38
N ALA A 110 4.25 11.93 -12.02
CA ALA A 110 4.95 13.04 -11.38
C ALA A 110 4.14 13.67 -10.24
N LEU A 111 2.83 13.84 -10.43
CA LEU A 111 1.92 14.41 -9.42
C LEU A 111 1.75 13.48 -8.21
N GLU A 112 1.64 12.18 -8.46
CA GLU A 112 1.57 11.12 -7.45
C GLU A 112 2.82 11.10 -6.57
N GLN A 113 4.01 11.07 -7.18
CA GLN A 113 5.28 11.19 -6.46
C GLN A 113 5.38 12.51 -5.66
N SER A 114 4.87 13.61 -6.23
CA SER A 114 4.84 14.93 -5.59
C SER A 114 3.94 14.97 -4.35
N LEU A 115 2.86 14.20 -4.31
CA LEU A 115 1.96 14.08 -3.16
C LEU A 115 2.55 13.24 -2.02
N ILE A 116 3.28 12.17 -2.33
CA ILE A 116 3.83 11.25 -1.31
C ILE A 116 5.08 11.80 -0.64
N GLY A 117 6.08 12.23 -1.42
CA GLY A 117 7.42 12.51 -0.88
C GLY A 117 8.26 13.48 -1.71
N GLY A 118 7.73 13.91 -2.85
CA GLY A 118 8.41 14.77 -3.81
C GLY A 118 8.97 13.98 -4.98
N SER A 119 8.71 14.46 -6.19
CA SER A 119 9.26 13.91 -7.43
C SER A 119 10.60 14.56 -7.76
N ASP A 120 11.52 13.81 -8.34
CA ASP A 120 12.72 14.36 -8.98
C ASP A 120 12.84 13.88 -10.43
N ARG A 121 13.74 14.53 -11.19
CA ARG A 121 13.92 14.24 -12.61
C ARG A 121 14.24 12.77 -12.89
N ARG A 122 14.97 12.11 -11.99
CA ARG A 122 15.43 10.73 -12.19
C ARG A 122 14.29 9.75 -11.91
N SER A 123 13.71 9.84 -10.72
CA SER A 123 12.59 9.00 -10.28
C SER A 123 11.38 9.11 -11.20
N TYR A 124 11.02 10.31 -11.66
CA TYR A 124 9.96 10.49 -12.64
C TYR A 124 10.34 9.90 -14.01
N GLY A 125 11.56 10.18 -14.49
CA GLY A 125 12.00 9.69 -15.80
C GLY A 125 12.06 8.16 -15.89
N GLU A 126 12.52 7.50 -14.82
CA GLU A 126 12.57 6.04 -14.72
C GLU A 126 11.16 5.43 -14.68
N GLU A 127 10.25 5.98 -13.88
CA GLU A 127 8.89 5.43 -13.71
C GLU A 127 7.98 5.70 -14.91
N ALA A 128 8.08 6.88 -15.51
CA ALA A 128 7.27 7.26 -16.68
C ALA A 128 7.89 6.82 -18.03
N ASP A 129 9.03 6.13 -18.00
CA ASP A 129 9.81 5.71 -19.17
C ASP A 129 10.06 6.85 -20.17
N VAL A 130 10.55 7.99 -19.66
CA VAL A 130 10.84 9.18 -20.48
C VAL A 130 12.29 9.63 -20.37
N SER A 131 12.77 10.25 -21.45
CA SER A 131 14.12 10.80 -21.48
C SER A 131 14.32 11.89 -20.41
N PRO A 132 15.56 12.08 -19.90
CA PRO A 132 15.89 13.16 -18.97
C PRO A 132 15.43 14.57 -19.40
N ALA A 133 15.45 14.84 -20.70
CA ALA A 133 15.01 16.11 -21.28
C ALA A 133 13.49 16.26 -21.16
N THR A 134 12.74 15.22 -21.51
CA THR A 134 11.27 15.17 -21.38
C THR A 134 10.86 15.28 -19.92
N ALA A 135 11.52 14.54 -19.02
CA ALA A 135 11.28 14.62 -17.59
C ALA A 135 11.45 16.05 -17.04
N SER A 136 12.49 16.76 -17.49
CA SER A 136 12.75 18.14 -17.07
C SER A 136 11.70 19.12 -17.61
N ALA A 137 11.27 18.93 -18.87
CA ALA A 137 10.24 19.77 -19.49
C ALA A 137 8.88 19.58 -18.83
N ASP A 138 8.49 18.33 -18.57
CA ASP A 138 7.24 17.98 -17.90
C ASP A 138 7.19 18.55 -16.47
N LEU A 139 8.24 18.33 -15.67
CA LEU A 139 8.32 18.86 -14.30
C LEU A 139 8.30 20.39 -14.26
N ARG A 140 8.93 21.05 -15.25
CA ARG A 140 8.84 22.51 -15.38
C ARG A 140 7.42 22.95 -15.73
N ARG A 141 6.73 22.27 -16.64
CA ARG A 141 5.32 22.58 -16.96
C ARG A 141 4.41 22.41 -15.74
N LEU A 142 4.65 21.39 -14.93
CA LEU A 142 3.93 21.20 -13.66
C LEU A 142 4.23 22.33 -12.67
N LEU A 143 5.48 22.76 -12.55
CA LEU A 143 5.87 23.90 -11.70
C LEU A 143 5.19 25.18 -12.16
N ASP A 144 5.22 25.46 -13.46
CA ASP A 144 4.63 26.65 -14.07
C ASP A 144 3.09 26.68 -13.92
N SER A 145 2.46 25.50 -13.80
CA SER A 145 1.02 25.39 -13.53
C SER A 145 0.61 25.71 -12.08
N GLY A 146 1.57 25.82 -11.16
CA GLY A 146 1.32 26.05 -9.74
C GLY A 146 0.96 24.79 -8.93
N LEU A 147 0.73 23.63 -9.58
CA LEU A 147 0.34 22.40 -8.88
C LEU A 147 1.46 21.77 -8.07
N VAL A 148 2.72 22.05 -8.41
CA VAL A 148 3.89 21.61 -7.65
C VAL A 148 4.76 22.80 -7.27
N THR A 149 5.53 22.63 -6.20
CA THR A 149 6.49 23.60 -5.70
C THR A 149 7.87 22.94 -5.67
N GLN A 150 8.88 23.68 -6.12
CA GLN A 150 10.26 23.22 -6.07
C GLN A 150 10.83 23.44 -4.66
N ARG A 151 11.44 22.41 -4.07
CA ARG A 151 12.19 22.49 -2.82
C ARG A 151 13.60 21.93 -2.98
N GLY A 152 14.54 22.47 -2.20
CA GLY A 152 15.95 22.07 -2.24
C GLY A 152 16.79 22.87 -3.26
N ARG A 153 18.05 22.47 -3.43
CA ARG A 153 19.02 23.11 -4.34
C ARG A 153 19.90 22.07 -5.04
N GLY A 154 20.31 22.38 -6.27
CA GLY A 154 21.22 21.54 -7.06
C GLY A 154 20.71 20.11 -7.24
N ARG A 155 21.51 19.13 -6.83
CA ARG A 155 21.18 17.70 -6.94
C ARG A 155 20.05 17.22 -6.00
N ASN A 156 19.66 18.05 -5.01
CA ASN A 156 18.62 17.73 -4.04
C ASN A 156 17.29 18.42 -4.36
N ILE A 157 17.11 18.89 -5.60
CA ILE A 157 15.86 19.47 -6.06
C ILE A 157 14.79 18.37 -6.10
N ARG A 158 13.66 18.64 -5.43
CA ARG A 158 12.43 17.84 -5.53
C ARG A 158 11.23 18.75 -5.76
N TYR A 159 10.25 18.23 -6.47
CA TYR A 159 8.98 18.86 -6.74
C TYR A 159 7.94 18.24 -5.81
N HIS A 160 7.40 19.04 -4.91
CA HIS A 160 6.37 18.60 -3.96
C HIS A 160 5.02 19.16 -4.40
N ALA A 161 3.93 18.48 -4.06
CA ALA A 161 2.59 19.03 -4.26
C ALA A 161 2.50 20.42 -3.62
N SER A 162 1.87 21.35 -4.33
CA SER A 162 1.45 22.64 -3.78
C SER A 162 0.31 22.45 -2.78
N ASP A 163 -0.02 23.49 -2.04
CA ASP A 163 -1.19 23.47 -1.17
C ASP A 163 -2.47 23.40 -1.99
N GLN A 164 -2.52 24.08 -3.14
CA GLN A 164 -3.64 23.97 -4.10
C GLN A 164 -3.93 22.52 -4.50
N LEU A 165 -2.91 21.74 -4.87
CA LEU A 165 -3.11 20.34 -5.27
C LEU A 165 -3.61 19.47 -4.09
N ARG A 166 -3.19 19.79 -2.86
CA ARG A 166 -3.68 19.09 -1.65
C ARG A 166 -5.11 19.47 -1.31
N ASP A 167 -5.47 20.73 -1.49
CA ASP A 167 -6.81 21.26 -1.23
C ASP A 167 -7.80 20.70 -2.26
N ASP A 168 -7.43 20.68 -3.55
CA ASP A 168 -8.23 20.08 -4.63
C ASP A 168 -8.55 18.60 -4.31
N ARG A 169 -7.56 17.83 -3.86
CA ARG A 169 -7.76 16.42 -3.45
C ARG A 169 -8.71 16.31 -2.25
N SER A 170 -8.51 17.15 -1.24
CA SER A 170 -9.29 17.12 0.00
C SER A 170 -10.76 17.48 -0.28
N GLY A 171 -11.00 18.44 -1.18
CA GLY A 171 -12.34 18.82 -1.64
C GLY A 171 -13.06 17.71 -2.40
N GLN A 172 -12.34 16.92 -3.22
CA GLN A 172 -12.93 15.77 -3.91
C GLN A 172 -13.35 14.67 -2.92
N ILE A 173 -12.51 14.33 -1.94
CA ILE A 173 -12.84 13.32 -0.92
C ILE A 173 -14.11 13.71 -0.16
N ALA A 174 -14.24 14.97 0.26
CA ALA A 174 -15.44 15.47 0.93
C ALA A 174 -16.70 15.38 0.05
N THR A 175 -16.56 15.54 -1.27
CA THR A 175 -17.66 15.44 -2.23
C THR A 175 -18.09 13.98 -2.44
N GLU A 176 -17.14 13.05 -2.51
CA GLU A 176 -17.39 11.61 -2.63
C GLU A 176 -18.10 11.05 -1.38
N GLU A 177 -17.65 11.44 -0.18
CA GLU A 177 -18.30 11.06 1.08
C GLU A 177 -19.74 11.59 1.18
N ALA A 178 -19.99 12.85 0.79
CA ALA A 178 -21.33 13.41 0.76
C ALA A 178 -22.26 12.68 -0.21
N GLY A 179 -21.75 12.27 -1.38
CA GLY A 179 -22.49 11.48 -2.36
C GLY A 179 -22.84 10.07 -1.86
N GLN A 180 -21.92 9.41 -1.14
CA GLN A 180 -22.12 8.07 -0.59
C GLN A 180 -23.20 8.03 0.51
N VAL A 181 -23.26 9.08 1.35
CA VAL A 181 -24.27 9.22 2.42
C VAL A 181 -25.67 9.48 1.83
N ALA A 182 -25.76 10.29 0.78
CA ALA A 182 -27.02 10.56 0.07
C ALA A 182 -27.55 9.32 -0.70
N GLY A 183 -26.66 8.55 -1.33
CA GLY A 183 -27.00 7.31 -2.02
C GLY A 183 -27.49 6.21 -1.08
N SER A 184 -26.86 6.06 0.09
CA SER A 184 -27.24 5.05 1.10
C SER A 184 -28.60 5.33 1.75
N SER A 185 -28.97 6.61 1.90
CA SER A 185 -30.29 7.02 2.43
C SER A 185 -31.44 6.72 1.46
N SER A 186 -31.16 6.71 0.15
CA SER A 186 -32.16 6.43 -0.90
C SER A 186 -32.51 4.94 -1.00
N ILE A 187 -31.57 4.04 -0.64
CA ILE A 187 -31.78 2.59 -0.68
C ILE A 187 -32.63 2.11 0.52
N SER A 188 -32.59 2.81 1.66
CA SER A 188 -33.35 2.45 2.87
C SER A 188 -34.87 2.69 2.77
N THR A 189 -35.32 3.60 1.88
CA THR A 189 -36.75 3.98 1.79
C THR A 189 -37.56 3.06 0.84
N GLY A 190 -36.91 2.10 0.17
CA GLY A 190 -37.50 1.33 -0.93
C GLY A 190 -38.11 -0.04 -0.59
N ASN A 191 -38.14 -0.49 0.66
CA ASN A 191 -38.61 -1.84 1.00
C ASN A 191 -39.71 -1.83 2.07
N ALA A 192 -40.86 -1.27 1.72
CA ALA A 192 -42.10 -1.44 2.48
C ALA A 192 -43.29 -1.41 1.51
N ARG A 193 -43.52 -2.52 0.80
CA ARG A 193 -44.81 -2.87 0.20
C ARG A 193 -44.98 -4.37 0.16
#